data_AF-A0A9E6ABU4-F1
#
_entry.id   AF-A0A9E6ABU4-F1
#
_cell.length_a   1.000
_cell.length_b   1.000
_cell.length_c   1.000
_cell.angle_alpha   90.00
_cell.angle_beta   90.00
_cell.angle_gamma   90.00
#
_symmetry.space_group_name_H-M   'P 1'
#
loop_
_entity.id
_entity.type
_entity.pdbx_description
1 polymer ?
#
loop_
_entity_poly.entity_id
_entity_poly.type
_entity_poly.pdbx_seq_one_letter_code
_entity_poly.pdbx_strand_id
1 'polypeptide(L)'
;MIKRHKLLYCLPKPYRFRHSLLAGVQFKNQWLTIKNGTLTIATHYAWDGCTPKYTILGLFTIGIPDGTLRNGLPWLYHPSLVHDVLCQFRHQLPFTQQQVTQIFNDHLHAVNWPLTTLYTTAVTLLGPQDF
;
A
#
# COMPACT_ATOMS: atom_id res chain seq x y z
N MET A 1 22.16 -6.62 10.73
CA MET A 1 21.89 -7.37 9.48
C MET A 1 21.02 -6.49 8.59
N ILE A 2 21.58 -5.90 7.53
CA ILE A 2 20.84 -4.97 6.65
C ILE A 2 19.83 -5.81 5.84
N LYS A 3 18.53 -5.71 6.16
CA LYS A 3 17.46 -6.32 5.37
C LYS A 3 17.45 -5.67 3.99
N ARG A 4 18.06 -6.33 3.00
CA ARG A 4 17.86 -6.01 1.58
C ARG A 4 16.38 -6.27 1.28
N HIS A 5 15.59 -5.20 1.17
CA HIS A 5 14.19 -5.31 0.74
C HIS A 5 14.21 -5.71 -0.73
N LYS A 6 13.81 -6.95 -1.03
CA LYS A 6 13.69 -7.43 -2.41
C LYS A 6 12.42 -6.83 -3.00
N LEU A 7 12.58 -5.82 -3.85
CA LEU A 7 11.48 -5.26 -4.62
C LEU A 7 10.90 -6.37 -5.53
N LEU A 8 9.58 -6.54 -5.49
CA LEU A 8 8.86 -7.60 -6.22
C LEU A 8 8.22 -7.07 -7.49
N TYR A 9 7.76 -5.82 -7.47
CA TYR A 9 6.97 -5.22 -8.52
C TYR A 9 7.59 -3.89 -8.98
N CYS A 10 7.33 -3.53 -10.23
CA CYS A 10 7.71 -2.26 -10.83
C CYS A 10 6.58 -1.78 -11.74
N LEU A 11 6.19 -0.51 -11.64
CA LEU A 11 5.09 0.06 -12.40
C LEU A 11 5.49 0.28 -13.87
N PRO A 12 4.89 -0.43 -14.84
CA PRO A 12 5.23 -0.25 -16.25
C PRO A 12 4.65 1.04 -16.85
N LYS A 13 3.66 1.63 -16.19
CA LYS A 13 2.99 2.89 -16.57
C LYS A 13 2.53 3.62 -15.31
N PRO A 14 2.29 4.94 -15.38
CA PRO A 14 1.76 5.68 -14.25
C PRO A 14 0.42 5.10 -13.77
N TYR A 15 0.23 5.02 -12.46
CA TYR A 15 -1.01 4.56 -11.85
C TYR A 15 -1.74 5.74 -11.19
N ARG A 16 -3.05 5.84 -11.41
CA ARG A 16 -3.91 6.89 -10.85
C ARG A 16 -4.93 6.26 -9.92
N PHE A 17 -5.07 6.84 -8.75
CA PHE A 17 -6.00 6.42 -7.71
C PHE A 17 -6.72 7.63 -7.14
N ARG A 18 -8.05 7.54 -7.00
CA ARG A 18 -8.88 8.63 -6.51
C ARG A 18 -9.52 8.22 -5.19
N HIS A 19 -9.53 9.14 -4.22
CA HIS A 19 -10.12 8.90 -2.91
C HIS A 19 -10.57 10.21 -2.26
N SER A 20 -11.62 10.17 -1.45
CA SER A 20 -12.17 11.36 -0.77
C SER A 20 -11.16 11.99 0.19
N LEU A 21 -10.43 11.19 0.96
CA LEU A 21 -9.37 11.66 1.87
C LEU A 21 -8.18 12.33 1.16
N LEU A 22 -8.05 12.21 -0.16
CA LEU A 22 -7.03 12.94 -0.93
C LEU A 22 -7.51 14.34 -1.33
N ALA A 23 -8.78 14.69 -1.10
CA ALA A 23 -9.32 15.99 -1.44
C ALA A 23 -8.65 17.09 -0.59
N GLY A 24 -8.27 18.19 -1.23
CA GLY A 24 -7.56 19.30 -0.57
C GLY A 24 -6.06 19.09 -0.38
N VAL A 25 -5.52 17.88 -0.58
CA VAL A 25 -4.07 17.63 -0.50
C VAL A 25 -3.39 18.01 -1.81
N GLN A 26 -2.34 18.82 -1.72
CA GLN A 26 -1.43 19.14 -2.82
C GLN A 26 -0.02 18.69 -2.45
N PHE A 27 0.51 17.73 -3.20
CA PHE A 27 1.83 17.19 -2.98
C PHE A 27 2.47 16.77 -4.30
N LYS A 28 3.79 16.93 -4.41
CA LYS A 28 4.55 16.45 -5.57
C LYS A 28 5.99 16.14 -5.18
N ASN A 29 6.43 14.92 -5.49
CA ASN A 29 7.83 14.55 -5.57
C ASN A 29 8.09 13.75 -6.86
N GLN A 30 9.27 13.13 -6.99
CA GLN A 30 9.65 12.37 -8.18
C GLN A 30 8.80 11.09 -8.42
N TRP A 31 8.18 10.53 -7.38
CA TRP A 31 7.46 9.26 -7.41
C TRP A 31 5.94 9.40 -7.26
N LEU A 32 5.49 10.46 -6.61
CA LEU A 32 4.12 10.64 -6.16
C LEU A 32 3.66 12.07 -6.41
N THR A 33 2.49 12.23 -7.02
CA THR A 33 1.77 13.50 -7.13
C THR A 33 0.37 13.34 -6.58
N ILE A 34 -0.07 14.23 -5.70
CA ILE A 34 -1.45 14.31 -5.22
C ILE A 34 -2.00 15.68 -5.60
N LYS A 35 -3.09 15.68 -6.37
CA LYS A 35 -3.80 16.90 -6.77
C LYS A 35 -5.25 16.57 -7.07
N ASN A 36 -6.18 17.46 -6.70
CA ASN A 36 -7.61 17.35 -7.00
C ASN A 36 -8.22 15.99 -6.57
N GLY A 37 -7.85 15.49 -5.38
CA GLY A 37 -8.34 14.20 -4.88
C GLY A 37 -7.78 12.97 -5.59
N THR A 38 -6.78 13.15 -6.47
CA THR A 38 -6.18 12.08 -7.26
C THR A 38 -4.70 11.94 -6.91
N LEU A 39 -4.34 10.75 -6.47
CA LEU A 39 -2.97 10.27 -6.30
C LEU A 39 -2.48 9.68 -7.62
N THR A 40 -1.31 10.11 -8.09
CA THR A 40 -0.65 9.61 -9.29
C THR A 40 0.74 9.12 -8.91
N ILE A 41 1.00 7.84 -9.14
CA ILE A 41 2.30 7.20 -8.91
C ILE A 41 3.03 7.15 -10.26
N ALA A 42 4.28 7.60 -10.27
CA ALA A 42 5.11 7.63 -11.46
C ALA A 42 5.42 6.23 -11.98
N THR A 43 5.73 6.14 -13.28
CA THR A 43 6.28 4.91 -13.85
C THR A 43 7.63 4.58 -13.21
N HIS A 44 8.02 3.30 -13.25
CA HIS A 44 9.24 2.77 -12.64
C HIS A 44 9.31 2.83 -11.11
N TYR A 45 8.25 3.29 -10.44
CA TYR A 45 8.13 3.08 -9.01
C TYR A 45 8.09 1.58 -8.71
N ALA A 46 8.92 1.15 -7.76
CA ALA A 46 9.09 -0.25 -7.41
C ALA A 46 8.79 -0.46 -5.93
N TRP A 47 8.12 -1.56 -5.60
CA TRP A 47 7.66 -1.88 -4.25
C TRP A 47 7.67 -3.39 -4.01
N ASP A 48 7.44 -3.81 -2.77
CA ASP A 48 7.58 -5.20 -2.30
C ASP A 48 6.24 -5.90 -1.99
N GLY A 49 5.11 -5.36 -2.46
CA GLY A 49 3.78 -5.96 -2.31
C GLY A 49 3.11 -5.69 -0.96
N CYS A 50 2.10 -6.50 -0.59
CA CYS A 50 1.49 -6.46 0.74
C CYS A 50 2.40 -7.18 1.75
N THR A 51 3.52 -6.55 2.13
CA THR A 51 4.44 -7.12 3.13
C THR A 51 4.20 -6.46 4.49
N PRO A 52 3.79 -7.25 5.50
CA PRO A 52 4.79 -7.59 6.51
C PRO A 52 4.97 -9.11 6.63
N LYS A 53 6.18 -9.59 6.33
CA LYS A 53 6.60 -10.98 6.61
C LYS A 53 6.93 -11.08 8.10
N TYR A 54 5.93 -11.39 8.92
CA TYR A 54 6.20 -11.79 10.31
C TYR A 54 6.60 -13.24 10.32
N THR A 55 7.85 -13.49 10.68
CA THR A 55 8.33 -14.82 11.06
C THR A 55 7.89 -15.05 12.51
N ILE A 56 6.81 -15.80 12.74
CA ILE A 56 6.44 -16.21 14.10
C ILE A 56 7.37 -17.39 14.47
N LEU A 57 8.23 -17.17 15.46
CA LEU A 57 9.10 -18.20 16.09
C LEU A 57 10.06 -18.95 15.14
N GLY A 58 10.38 -18.43 13.96
CA GLY A 58 11.27 -19.11 13.00
C GLY A 58 10.65 -20.32 12.29
N LEU A 59 9.37 -20.64 12.53
CA LEU A 59 8.74 -21.90 12.10
C LEU A 59 7.63 -21.69 11.04
N PHE A 60 6.95 -20.54 11.07
CA PHE A 60 5.85 -20.25 10.14
C PHE A 60 6.03 -18.88 9.48
N THR A 61 6.08 -18.88 8.14
CA THR A 61 5.95 -17.65 7.35
C THR A 61 4.48 -17.48 7.01
N ILE A 62 3.74 -16.71 7.82
CA ILE A 62 2.41 -16.23 7.44
C ILE A 62 2.63 -14.94 6.66
N GLY A 63 2.99 -15.09 5.38
CA GLY A 63 2.91 -14.00 4.43
C GLY A 63 1.45 -13.80 4.06
N ILE A 64 0.99 -12.56 4.00
CA ILE A 64 -0.32 -12.30 3.42
C ILE A 64 -0.20 -12.64 1.93
N PRO A 65 -0.94 -13.63 1.41
CA PRO A 65 -0.89 -13.86 -0.02
C PRO A 65 -1.37 -12.56 -0.67
N ASP A 66 -0.65 -12.04 -1.66
CA ASP A 66 -1.10 -10.92 -2.51
C ASP A 66 -2.41 -11.27 -3.30
N GLY A 67 -3.13 -12.31 -2.88
CA GLY A 67 -4.20 -13.00 -3.58
C GLY A 67 -3.66 -14.04 -4.57
N THR A 68 -4.54 -14.93 -5.01
CA THR A 68 -4.34 -15.65 -6.26
C THR A 68 -4.22 -14.65 -7.41
N LEU A 69 -3.58 -15.06 -8.51
CA LEU A 69 -3.48 -14.21 -9.69
C LEU A 69 -4.89 -13.95 -10.25
N ARG A 70 -5.22 -12.67 -10.40
CA ARG A 70 -6.41 -12.17 -11.09
C ARG A 70 -5.93 -11.33 -12.27
N ASN A 71 -6.22 -11.79 -13.49
CA ASN A 71 -5.78 -11.15 -14.74
C ASN A 71 -4.24 -11.03 -14.87
N GLY A 72 -3.50 -12.05 -14.41
CA GLY A 72 -2.04 -12.11 -14.51
C GLY A 72 -1.28 -11.28 -13.47
N LEU A 73 -1.99 -10.61 -12.56
CA LEU A 73 -1.40 -9.89 -11.43
C LEU A 73 -1.97 -10.42 -10.11
N PRO A 74 -1.25 -10.31 -9.01
CA PRO A 74 -1.83 -10.56 -7.69
C PRO A 74 -3.05 -9.67 -7.45
N TRP A 75 -4.08 -10.20 -6.80
CA TRP A 75 -5.31 -9.45 -6.50
C TRP A 75 -5.02 -8.12 -5.78
N LEU A 76 -4.06 -8.12 -4.85
CA LEU A 76 -3.70 -6.94 -4.06
C LEU A 76 -2.59 -6.09 -4.69
N TYR A 77 -2.28 -6.28 -5.99
CA TYR A 77 -1.25 -5.51 -6.69
C TYR A 77 -1.45 -3.98 -6.59
N HIS A 78 -2.66 -3.49 -6.86
CA HIS A 78 -2.96 -2.05 -6.77
C HIS A 78 -3.20 -1.55 -5.33
N PRO A 79 -3.93 -2.28 -4.46
CA PRO A 79 -4.03 -1.92 -3.05
C PRO A 79 -2.66 -1.81 -2.36
N SER A 80 -1.78 -2.80 -2.53
CA SER A 80 -0.43 -2.80 -1.93
C SER A 80 0.39 -1.61 -2.40
N LEU A 81 0.36 -1.31 -3.69
CA LEU A 81 1.07 -0.18 -4.31
C LEU A 81 0.65 1.16 -3.68
N VAL A 82 -0.65 1.41 -3.52
CA VAL A 82 -1.14 2.67 -2.92
C VAL A 82 -0.77 2.76 -1.44
N HIS A 83 -0.87 1.66 -0.69
CA HIS A 83 -0.48 1.64 0.71
C HIS A 83 1.02 1.86 0.90
N ASP A 84 1.85 1.19 0.09
CA ASP A 84 3.30 1.31 0.11
C ASP A 84 3.75 2.75 -0.12
N VAL A 85 3.27 3.41 -1.18
CA VAL A 85 3.67 4.78 -1.49
C VAL A 85 3.26 5.78 -0.39
N LEU A 86 2.08 5.59 0.21
CA LEU A 86 1.61 6.44 1.32
C LEU A 86 2.44 6.22 2.59
N CYS A 87 2.81 4.98 2.90
CA CYS A 87 3.67 4.65 4.04
C CYS A 87 5.12 5.11 3.83
N GLN A 88 5.67 4.95 2.62
CA GLN A 88 7.03 5.33 2.28
C GLN A 88 7.24 6.85 2.40
N PHE A 89 6.26 7.64 1.95
CA PHE A 89 6.33 9.11 2.02
C PHE A 89 5.56 9.69 3.22
N ARG A 90 5.24 8.90 4.26
CA ARG A 90 4.40 9.33 5.39
C ARG A 90 4.85 10.65 6.04
N HIS A 91 6.15 10.85 6.25
CA HIS A 91 6.68 12.09 6.86
C HIS A 91 6.60 13.33 5.95
N GLN A 92 6.30 13.15 4.67
CA GLN A 92 6.11 14.23 3.70
C GLN A 92 4.63 14.49 3.41
N LEU A 93 3.75 13.60 3.86
CA LEU A 93 2.32 13.62 3.57
C LEU A 93 1.53 14.01 4.81
N PRO A 94 0.44 14.77 4.67
CA PRO A 94 -0.37 15.21 5.81
C PRO A 94 -1.39 14.15 6.23
N PHE A 95 -1.03 12.86 6.20
CA PHE A 95 -1.93 11.77 6.55
C PHE A 95 -1.54 11.13 7.86
N THR A 96 -2.54 10.87 8.70
CA THR A 96 -2.37 10.00 9.87
C THR A 96 -2.36 8.53 9.44
N GLN A 97 -1.82 7.66 10.29
CA GLN A 97 -1.89 6.22 10.10
C GLN A 97 -3.33 5.74 9.86
N GLN A 98 -4.28 6.29 10.62
CA GLN A 98 -5.70 5.94 10.49
C GLN A 98 -6.25 6.29 9.09
N GLN A 99 -5.88 7.45 8.54
CA GLN A 99 -6.29 7.85 7.20
C GLN A 99 -5.68 6.95 6.12
N VAL A 100 -4.40 6.59 6.25
CA VAL A 100 -3.74 5.66 5.31
C VAL A 100 -4.39 4.27 5.38
N THR A 101 -4.66 3.76 6.59
CA THR A 101 -5.37 2.50 6.79
C THR A 101 -6.78 2.53 6.21
N GLN A 102 -7.50 3.65 6.37
CA GLN A 102 -8.83 3.82 5.79
C GLN A 102 -8.79 3.81 4.25
N ILE A 103 -7.88 4.57 3.64
CA ILE A 103 -7.67 4.56 2.18
C ILE A 103 -7.45 3.14 1.67
N PHE A 104 -6.63 2.37 2.39
CA PHE A 104 -6.33 1.00 2.02
C PHE A 104 -7.52 0.05 2.22
N ASN A 105 -8.27 0.17 3.33
CA ASN A 105 -9.51 -0.56 3.57
C ASN A 105 -10.52 -0.37 2.43
N ASP A 106 -10.76 0.89 2.08
CA ASP A 106 -11.74 1.26 1.07
C ASP A 106 -11.33 0.70 -0.31
N HIS A 107 -10.02 0.65 -0.58
CA HIS A 107 -9.48 0.01 -1.78
C HIS A 107 -9.65 -1.52 -1.77
N LEU A 108 -9.47 -2.18 -0.62
CA LEU A 108 -9.74 -3.62 -0.47
C LEU A 108 -11.21 -3.98 -0.73
N HIS A 109 -12.12 -3.17 -0.19
CA HIS A 109 -13.55 -3.32 -0.44
C HIS A 109 -13.89 -3.12 -1.93
N ALA A 110 -13.30 -2.10 -2.58
CA ALA A 110 -13.52 -1.84 -4.00
C ALA A 110 -13.09 -3.01 -4.90
N VAL A 111 -12.06 -3.76 -4.52
CA VAL A 111 -11.62 -4.97 -5.25
C VAL A 111 -12.33 -6.26 -4.82
N ASN A 112 -13.30 -6.17 -3.88
CA ASN A 112 -14.04 -7.28 -3.28
C ASN A 112 -13.17 -8.33 -2.59
N TRP A 113 -12.11 -7.90 -1.90
CA TRP A 113 -11.23 -8.81 -1.18
C TRP A 113 -11.96 -9.44 0.04
N PRO A 114 -11.99 -10.77 0.17
CA PRO A 114 -12.81 -11.45 1.20
C PRO A 114 -12.26 -11.32 2.63
N LEU A 115 -10.96 -11.06 2.81
CA LEU A 115 -10.31 -10.97 4.12
C LEU A 115 -10.06 -9.53 4.56
N THR A 116 -10.91 -8.60 4.14
CA THR A 116 -10.70 -7.15 4.36
C THR A 116 -10.58 -6.79 5.84
N THR A 117 -11.50 -7.26 6.68
CA THR A 117 -11.50 -6.97 8.13
C THR A 117 -10.27 -7.53 8.86
N LEU A 118 -9.83 -8.74 8.49
CA LEU A 118 -8.62 -9.34 9.05
C LEU A 118 -7.40 -8.49 8.71
N TYR A 119 -7.35 -7.98 7.47
CA TYR A 119 -6.21 -7.22 6.98
C TYR A 119 -6.13 -5.82 7.59
N THR A 120 -7.24 -5.09 7.66
CA THR A 120 -7.23 -3.74 8.25
C THR A 120 -6.88 -3.76 9.72
N THR A 121 -7.32 -4.78 10.45
CA THR A 121 -6.94 -4.99 11.85
C THR A 121 -5.43 -5.20 11.97
N ALA A 122 -4.83 -6.03 11.11
CA ALA A 122 -3.39 -6.28 11.12
C ALA A 122 -2.56 -5.02 10.81
N VAL A 123 -2.94 -4.21 9.81
CA VAL A 123 -2.25 -2.95 9.49
C VAL A 123 -2.37 -1.93 10.62
N THR A 124 -3.54 -1.84 11.24
CA THR A 124 -3.77 -0.92 12.37
C THR A 124 -2.87 -1.28 13.56
N LEU A 125 -2.75 -2.57 13.88
CA LEU A 125 -1.99 -3.03 15.04
C LEU A 125 -0.48 -3.12 14.80
N LEU A 126 -0.06 -3.42 13.57
CA LEU A 126 1.33 -3.79 13.26
C LEU A 126 2.03 -2.87 12.25
N GLY A 127 1.30 -1.90 11.67
CA GLY A 127 1.87 -0.90 10.77
C GLY A 127 2.82 0.07 11.49
N PRO A 128 3.52 0.95 10.74
CA PRO A 128 4.41 1.95 11.32
C PRO A 128 3.67 2.80 12.36
N GLN A 129 4.25 2.93 13.55
CA GLN A 129 3.66 3.70 14.65
C GLN A 129 4.23 5.14 14.71
N ASP A 130 5.26 5.41 13.91
CA ASP A 130 5.94 6.69 13.75
C ASP A 130 5.31 7.51 12.61
N PHE A 131 4.01 7.79 12.73
CA PHE A 131 3.29 8.70 11.85
C PHE A 131 3.35 10.14 12.35
#